data_AF-K9UU71-F1
#
_entry.id   AF-K9UU71-F1
#
_cell.length_a   1.000
_cell.length_b   1.000
_cell.length_c   1.000
_cell.angle_alpha   90.00
_cell.angle_beta   90.00
_cell.angle_gamma   90.00
#
_symmetry.space_group_name_H-M   'P 1'
#
loop_
_entity.id
_entity.type
_entity.pdbx_description
1 polymer ?
#
loop_
_entity_poly.entity_id
_entity_poly.type
_entity_poly.pdbx_seq_one_letter_code
_entity_poly.pdbx_strand_id
1 'polypeptide(L)' 'VKMANDCIGAEVEKLVSEIPEGGVLLLENVRFYKEEEKNDPEFAKKLASLADLYVNDAFGTAHRAHASTEG' A
#
# COMPACT_ATOMS: atom_id res chain seq x y z
N VAL A 1 1.42 16.93 -0.34
CA VAL A 1 1.44 15.45 -0.14
C VAL A 1 2.83 14.97 -0.47
N LYS A 2 3.47 14.20 0.42
CA LYS A 2 4.79 13.60 0.16
C LYS A 2 4.59 12.34 -0.70
N MET A 3 5.46 12.10 -1.66
CA MET A 3 5.43 10.90 -2.50
C MET A 3 6.58 9.98 -2.07
N ALA A 4 6.31 8.70 -1.89
CA ALA A 4 7.34 7.68 -1.71
C ALA A 4 7.84 7.20 -3.07
N ASN A 5 9.11 6.79 -3.14
CA ASN A 5 9.70 6.24 -4.37
C ASN A 5 9.29 4.79 -4.64
N ASP A 6 8.61 4.15 -3.68
CA ASP A 6 8.13 2.77 -3.74
C ASP A 6 6.84 2.63 -2.89
N CYS A 7 6.20 1.46 -2.89
CA CYS A 7 5.04 1.13 -2.06
C CYS A 7 5.37 0.18 -0.90
N ILE A 8 6.56 -0.42 -0.89
CA ILE A 8 7.05 -1.30 0.19
C ILE A 8 8.55 -1.07 0.44
N GLY A 9 9.05 -1.64 1.54
CA GLY A 9 10.48 -1.66 1.88
C GLY A 9 10.90 -0.60 2.89
N ALA A 10 12.16 -0.70 3.33
CA ALA A 10 12.67 0.04 4.49
C ALA A 10 12.59 1.57 4.36
N GLU A 11 12.73 2.12 3.15
CA GLU A 11 12.57 3.56 2.94
C GLU A 11 11.10 3.98 3.15
N VAL A 12 10.14 3.19 2.65
CA VAL A 12 8.70 3.44 2.83
C VAL A 12 8.31 3.31 4.30
N GLU A 13 8.78 2.28 5.00
CA GLU A 13 8.55 2.09 6.44
C GLU A 13 9.04 3.31 7.25
N LYS A 14 10.23 3.82 6.93
CA LYS A 14 10.76 5.04 7.54
C LYS A 14 9.88 6.25 7.22
N LEU A 15 9.49 6.43 5.96
CA LEU A 15 8.63 7.54 5.54
C LEU A 15 7.29 7.52 6.27
N VAL A 16 6.69 6.34 6.45
CA VAL A 16 5.45 6.12 7.22
C VAL A 16 5.64 6.50 8.69
N SER A 17 6.73 6.08 9.32
CA SER A 17 7.03 6.41 10.72
C SER A 17 7.23 7.91 11.00
N GLU A 18 7.54 8.69 9.96
CA GLU A 18 7.78 10.13 10.03
C GLU A 18 6.53 10.95 9.67
N ILE A 19 5.40 10.33 9.32
CA ILE A 19 4.17 11.05 8.99
C ILE A 19 3.63 11.73 10.26
N PRO A 20 3.51 13.08 10.29
CA PRO A 20 2.90 13.76 11.42
C PRO A 20 1.40 13.47 11.48
N GLU A 21 0.77 13.70 12.63
CA GLU A 21 -0.70 13.60 12.74
C GLU A 21 -1.39 14.50 11.70
N GLY A 22 -2.32 13.93 10.93
CA GLY A 22 -2.98 14.61 9.80
C GLY A 22 -2.12 14.72 8.52
N GLY A 23 -0.91 14.17 8.52
CA GLY A 23 -0.03 14.08 7.36
C GLY A 23 -0.54 13.07 6.32
N VAL A 24 -0.11 13.25 5.07
CA VAL A 24 -0.47 12.37 3.95
C VAL A 24 0.79 11.96 3.18
N LEU A 25 0.97 10.66 3.02
CA LEU A 25 1.97 10.03 2.17
C LEU A 25 1.27 9.28 1.03
N LEU A 26 1.68 9.54 -0.20
CA LEU A 26 1.26 8.78 -1.36
C LEU A 26 2.36 7.75 -1.69
N LEU A 27 1.98 6.49 -1.78
CA LEU A 27 2.87 5.40 -2.17
C LEU A 27 3.01 5.34 -3.69
N GLU A 28 4.10 4.73 -4.17
CA GLU A 28 4.27 4.47 -5.59
C GLU A 28 3.25 3.43 -6.10
N ASN A 29 3.09 3.37 -7.42
CA ASN A 29 2.14 2.49 -8.08
C ASN A 29 2.32 1.01 -7.70
N VAL A 30 1.36 0.46 -6.95
CA VAL A 30 1.35 -0.94 -6.50
C VAL A 30 1.45 -1.95 -7.66
N ARG A 31 1.00 -1.58 -8.87
CA ARG A 31 1.09 -2.44 -10.07
C ARG A 31 2.48 -2.51 -10.70
N PHE A 32 3.48 -1.82 -10.15
CA PHE A 32 4.88 -2.10 -10.48
C PHE A 32 5.34 -3.45 -9.94
N TYR A 33 4.64 -4.00 -8.94
CA TYR A 33 4.80 -5.37 -8.46
C TYR A 33 3.79 -6.27 -9.17
N LYS A 34 4.25 -7.37 -9.76
CA LYS A 34 3.38 -8.36 -10.42
C LYS A 34 2.54 -9.14 -9.41
N GLU A 35 2.99 -9.12 -8.17
CA GLU A 35 2.38 -9.70 -6.97
C GLU A 35 1.02 -9.06 -6.67
N GLU A 36 0.84 -7.77 -6.99
CA GLU A 36 -0.42 -7.04 -6.81
C GLU A 36 -1.59 -7.72 -7.54
N GLU A 37 -1.45 -7.95 -8.85
CA GLU A 37 -2.52 -8.56 -9.65
C GLU A 37 -2.71 -10.06 -9.36
N LYS A 38 -1.76 -10.68 -8.67
CA LYS A 38 -1.83 -12.09 -8.27
C LYS A 38 -2.43 -12.29 -6.88
N ASN A 39 -2.73 -11.21 -6.17
CA ASN A 39 -3.15 -11.26 -4.78
C ASN A 39 -2.16 -12.05 -3.91
N ASP A 40 -0.88 -11.75 -4.07
CA ASP A 40 0.16 -12.47 -3.33
C ASP A 40 0.09 -12.14 -1.82
N PRO A 41 -0.08 -13.14 -0.93
CA PRO A 41 -0.24 -12.89 0.51
C PRO A 41 0.99 -12.24 1.17
N GLU A 42 2.20 -12.50 0.67
CA GLU A 42 3.41 -11.88 1.23
C GLU A 42 3.53 -10.42 0.80
N PHE A 43 3.05 -10.07 -0.40
CA PHE A 43 2.94 -8.68 -0.82
C PHE A 43 1.86 -7.92 -0.04
N ALA A 44 0.67 -8.51 0.13
CA ALA A 44 -0.39 -7.93 0.96
C ALA A 44 0.07 -7.70 2.41
N LYS A 45 0.79 -8.67 3.00
CA LYS A 45 1.37 -8.54 4.35
C LYS A 45 2.37 -7.38 4.47
N LYS A 46 3.18 -7.12 3.44
CA LYS A 46 4.09 -5.97 3.43
C LYS A 46 3.32 -4.65 3.41
N LEU A 47 2.27 -4.54 2.60
CA LEU A 47 1.39 -3.37 2.58
C LEU A 47 0.69 -3.17 3.93
N ALA A 48 0.15 -4.25 4.50
CA ALA A 48 -0.52 -4.23 5.80
C ALA A 48 0.41 -3.82 6.94
N SER A 49 1.71 -4.16 6.89
CA SER A 49 2.66 -3.75 7.93
C SER A 49 2.89 -2.23 8.04
N LEU A 50 2.44 -1.45 7.05
CA LEU A 50 2.56 0.00 7.04
C LEU A 50 1.42 0.73 7.77
N ALA A 51 0.35 0.04 8.16
CA ALA A 51 -0.83 0.68 8.72
C ALA A 51 -1.56 -0.18 9.76
N ASP A 52 -2.23 0.47 10.71
CA ASP A 52 -3.06 -0.20 11.71
C ASP A 52 -4.47 -0.52 11.20
N LEU A 53 -4.93 0.22 10.18
CA LEU A 53 -6.28 0.19 9.65
C LEU A 53 -6.27 0.25 8.13
N TYR A 54 -7.15 -0.52 7.50
CA TYR A 54 -7.37 -0.52 6.06
C TYR A 54 -8.74 0.08 5.73
N VAL A 55 -8.75 0.94 4.70
CA VAL A 55 -9.97 1.54 4.15
C VAL A 55 -9.93 1.39 2.63
N ASN A 56 -10.92 0.72 2.06
CA ASN A 56 -11.07 0.60 0.61
C ASN A 56 -12.04 1.67 0.09
N ASP A 57 -11.50 2.74 -0.49
CA ASP A 57 -12.27 3.78 -1.21
C ASP A 57 -12.07 3.68 -2.73
N ALA A 58 -11.97 2.45 -3.24
CA ALA A 58 -11.67 2.16 -4.64
C ALA A 58 -12.64 1.12 -5.23
N PHE A 59 -13.95 1.43 -5.25
CA PHE A 59 -14.99 0.52 -5.77
C PHE A 59 -14.70 0.02 -7.19
N GLY A 60 -14.10 0.88 -8.05
CA GLY A 60 -13.74 0.52 -9.42
C GLY A 60 -12.74 -0.64 -9.53
N THR A 61 -11.94 -0.90 -8.51
CA THR A 61 -10.97 -2.02 -8.47
C THR A 61 -11.41 -3.17 -7.58
N ALA A 62 -12.40 -2.97 -6.71
CA ALA A 62 -12.90 -3.97 -5.76
C ALA A 62 -13.46 -5.26 -6.40
N HIS A 63 -13.78 -5.24 -7.70
CA HIS A 63 -14.23 -6.43 -8.44
C HIS A 63 -13.09 -7.42 -8.76
N ARG A 64 -11.83 -7.09 -8.46
CA ARG A 64 -10.67 -7.95 -8.66
C ARG A 64 -10.05 -8.30 -7.31
N ALA A 65 -9.70 -9.57 -7.13
CA ALA A 65 -8.89 -10.00 -6.01
C ALA A 65 -7.43 -9.63 -6.30
N HIS A 66 -7.03 -8.42 -5.91
CA HIS A 66 -5.65 -7.96 -5.91
C HIS A 66 -5.21 -7.69 -4.47
N ALA A 67 -3.90 -7.69 -4.22
CA ALA A 67 -3.36 -7.55 -2.87
C ALA A 67 -3.79 -6.25 -2.19
N SER A 68 -3.79 -5.11 -2.89
CA SER A 68 -4.21 -3.83 -2.29
C SER A 68 -5.74 -3.66 -2.12
N THR A 69 -6.55 -4.54 -2.70
CA THR A 69 -8.02 -4.41 -2.72
C THR A 69 -8.76 -5.55 -2.02
N GLU A 70 -8.08 -6.64 -1.67
CA GLU A 70 -8.67 -7.83 -1.05
C GLU A 70 -7.76 -8.55 -0.03
N GLY A 71 -6.46 -8.66 -0.32
CA GLY A 71 -5.53 -9.55 0.40
C GLY A 71 -5.10 -9.16 1.81
#